data_AF-A0A842R0K0-F1
#
_entry.id   AF-A0A842R0K0-F1
#
_cell.length_a   1.000
_cell.length_b   1.000
_cell.length_c   1.000
_cell.angle_alpha   90.00
_cell.angle_beta   90.00
_cell.angle_gamma   90.00
#
_symmetry.space_group_name_H-M   'P 1'
#
loop_
_entity.id
_entity.type
_entity.pdbx_description
1 polymer ?
#
loop_
_entity_poly.entity_id
_entity_poly.type
_entity_poly.pdbx_seq_one_letter_code
_entity_poly.pdbx_strand_id
1 'polypeptide(L)'
;MVDSPRSRSLVLITTCAVIFFLGAIEISSLHLDAFTFSLCTKRYHPCLSSAPIVLEGNDAVDLYFQSNGTNGLSPGNAYSMENLDFTFEDHAVFMDIRDSQRYINLTNCTFMLENPTVGTTIAISLQNTSHLYMERCTISCNAGTGMQLSQSSLITVKDCIFVHNTVAMTLSDSCSFITLEESLFLENDEGVTSTGCSDLFLGGNTFRKNNDSVYLANDDYCNLTRNTFHDNQYGLNLGYTSSGNLVWDNYFINNSINGVDANPTNYWDNGTWGNYWSEYEQEHPSAILIDDRFWSESHQFWSYSGGDAVDEHPVNSCSLPFIHVDVSPGQPRVGNQVTFSAFIIHEPGNLEIHWSLESLVEDPGNVTSLSHEFPSAGLHDVSVKAVDGTGDVGRWIPGIGLKVLKSPVVPGFQIPFMFLSIVSVAFLMVVVYLRSFQYGNDRSI
;
A
#
# COMPACT_ATOMS: atom_id res chain seq x y z
N MET A 1 -67.68 -31.82 32.02
CA MET A 1 -68.59 -31.13 32.94
C MET A 1 -68.03 -31.25 34.34
N VAL A 2 -67.82 -30.10 34.98
CA VAL A 2 -67.89 -29.85 36.44
C VAL A 2 -66.80 -30.47 37.34
N ASP A 3 -65.83 -29.61 37.65
CA ASP A 3 -65.39 -29.20 38.99
C ASP A 3 -65.19 -30.20 40.15
N SER A 4 -63.96 -30.13 40.67
CA SER A 4 -63.60 -29.94 42.11
C SER A 4 -63.34 -31.20 42.99
N PRO A 5 -62.78 -31.05 44.22
CA PRO A 5 -61.34 -31.16 44.45
C PRO A 5 -60.93 -31.96 45.72
N ARG A 6 -59.60 -32.01 46.01
CA ARG A 6 -58.94 -32.37 47.29
C ARG A 6 -59.03 -33.88 47.65
N SER A 7 -58.04 -34.58 48.18
CA SER A 7 -56.80 -34.28 48.91
C SER A 7 -55.92 -35.55 49.05
N ARG A 8 -54.58 -35.38 49.01
CA ARG A 8 -53.48 -36.02 49.81
C ARG A 8 -53.62 -37.52 50.20
N SER A 9 -52.68 -38.45 49.95
CA SER A 9 -51.25 -38.42 50.32
C SER A 9 -50.46 -39.61 49.73
N LEU A 10 -49.13 -39.42 49.63
CA LEU A 10 -48.03 -40.40 49.79
C LEU A 10 -47.87 -41.53 48.75
N VAL A 11 -46.81 -41.44 47.93
CA VAL A 11 -45.63 -42.35 48.01
C VAL A 11 -44.38 -41.56 47.59
N LEU A 12 -43.31 -41.80 48.35
CA LEU A 12 -41.98 -41.21 48.38
C LEU A 12 -41.02 -41.89 47.36
N ILE A 13 -39.80 -41.34 47.24
CA ILE A 13 -38.58 -41.76 46.47
C ILE A 13 -38.41 -40.85 45.24
N THR A 14 -37.73 -39.70 45.29
CA THR A 14 -36.40 -39.31 45.83
C THR A 14 -35.22 -39.95 45.10
N THR A 15 -34.75 -39.32 44.01
CA THR A 15 -33.30 -39.16 43.74
C THR A 15 -33.03 -37.88 42.93
N CYS A 16 -32.16 -37.05 43.52
CA CYS A 16 -31.47 -35.80 43.11
C CYS A 16 -31.27 -35.58 41.60
N ALA A 17 -31.41 -34.40 40.97
CA ALA A 17 -31.29 -32.99 41.38
C ALA A 17 -29.95 -32.58 42.02
N VAL A 18 -28.85 -32.60 41.23
CA VAL A 18 -27.67 -31.71 41.39
C VAL A 18 -26.99 -31.51 40.02
N ILE A 19 -27.58 -30.74 39.10
CA ILE A 19 -26.89 -29.87 38.11
C ILE A 19 -27.90 -28.79 37.73
N PHE A 20 -27.99 -27.71 38.50
CA PHE A 20 -28.51 -26.39 38.08
C PHE A 20 -28.32 -25.42 39.25
N PHE A 21 -27.09 -24.91 39.41
CA PHE A 21 -26.80 -23.70 40.19
C PHE A 21 -25.49 -23.09 39.70
N LEU A 22 -25.48 -22.66 38.44
CA LEU A 22 -24.66 -21.57 37.93
C LEU A 22 -25.56 -20.77 36.98
N GLY A 23 -26.47 -20.04 37.59
CA GLY A 23 -27.34 -19.07 36.92
C GLY A 23 -27.46 -17.85 37.81
N ALA A 24 -27.13 -16.69 37.24
CA ALA A 24 -27.31 -15.35 37.79
C ALA A 24 -26.40 -14.94 38.95
N ILE A 25 -25.16 -14.55 38.60
CA ILE A 25 -24.56 -13.35 39.20
C ILE A 25 -24.38 -12.36 38.05
N GLU A 26 -25.28 -11.38 37.96
CA GLU A 26 -25.04 -10.13 37.25
C GLU A 26 -23.95 -9.36 38.01
N ILE A 27 -22.75 -9.27 37.43
CA ILE A 27 -21.82 -8.17 37.72
C ILE A 27 -21.94 -7.22 36.53
N SER A 28 -22.90 -6.31 36.63
CA SER A 28 -22.87 -5.06 35.91
C SER A 28 -21.82 -4.15 36.58
N SER A 29 -20.91 -3.62 35.76
CA SER A 29 -19.94 -2.57 36.09
C SER A 29 -19.01 -2.81 37.30
N LEU A 30 -17.92 -3.54 37.07
CA LEU A 30 -16.65 -3.23 37.73
C LEU A 30 -15.62 -2.99 36.62
N HIS A 31 -15.30 -1.72 36.37
CA HIS A 31 -14.09 -1.33 35.66
C HIS A 31 -12.89 -1.71 36.54
N LEU A 32 -12.29 -2.86 36.27
CA LEU A 32 -10.90 -3.10 36.62
C LEU A 32 -10.06 -2.52 35.49
N ASP A 33 -9.42 -1.39 35.76
CA ASP A 33 -8.32 -0.87 34.95
C ASP A 33 -7.23 -1.95 34.88
N ALA A 34 -7.13 -2.59 33.72
CA ALA A 34 -6.03 -3.47 33.40
C ALA A 34 -4.76 -2.62 33.29
N PHE A 35 -3.96 -2.63 34.35
CA PHE A 35 -2.57 -2.18 34.33
C PHE A 35 -1.78 -3.09 33.37
N THR A 36 -1.73 -2.72 32.10
CA THR A 36 -0.89 -3.37 31.10
C THR A 36 0.54 -2.87 31.29
N PHE A 37 1.37 -3.65 31.98
CA PHE A 37 2.83 -3.46 31.93
C PHE A 37 3.33 -3.88 30.55
N SER A 38 3.42 -2.91 29.64
CA SER A 38 4.15 -3.05 28.38
C SER A 38 5.64 -2.98 28.67
N LEU A 39 6.32 -4.13 28.59
CA LEU A 39 7.78 -4.19 28.59
C LEU A 39 8.29 -3.65 27.24
N CYS A 40 8.66 -2.38 27.29
CA CYS A 40 9.14 -1.56 26.18
C CYS A 40 10.49 -2.09 25.65
N THR A 41 10.46 -2.84 24.54
CA THR A 41 11.60 -2.91 23.62
C THR A 41 11.51 -1.69 22.72
N LYS A 42 12.53 -0.81 22.70
CA LYS A 42 12.62 0.44 21.91
C LYS A 42 11.80 0.40 20.61
N ARG A 43 10.51 0.73 20.71
CA ARG A 43 9.79 1.44 19.66
C ARG A 43 10.25 2.86 19.86
N TYR A 44 10.81 3.49 18.84
CA TYR A 44 10.54 4.90 18.67
C TYR A 44 9.06 4.96 18.31
N HIS A 45 8.22 4.86 19.33
CA HIS A 45 7.01 5.66 19.39
C HIS A 45 7.56 6.99 19.88
N PRO A 46 7.96 7.94 19.00
CA PRO A 46 7.75 9.30 19.45
C PRO A 46 6.28 9.30 19.84
N CYS A 47 5.98 9.57 21.11
CA CYS A 47 4.70 10.17 21.43
C CYS A 47 4.71 11.50 20.67
N LEU A 48 4.56 11.44 19.35
CA LEU A 48 4.16 12.57 18.55
C LEU A 48 2.87 12.97 19.24
N SER A 49 2.84 14.21 19.71
CA SER A 49 1.57 14.84 20.00
C SER A 49 0.62 14.50 18.85
N SER A 50 -0.66 14.41 19.14
CA SER A 50 -1.74 14.30 18.15
C SER A 50 -1.84 15.56 17.28
N ALA A 51 -0.72 16.11 16.84
CA ALA A 51 -0.57 17.32 16.08
C ALA A 51 0.39 17.01 14.92
N PRO A 52 0.12 17.58 13.73
CA PRO A 52 0.97 17.43 12.56
C PRO A 52 2.43 17.81 12.84
N ILE A 53 3.34 17.18 12.11
CA ILE A 53 4.69 17.70 11.94
C ILE A 53 4.58 18.93 11.04
N VAL A 54 4.58 20.12 11.63
CA VAL A 54 4.48 21.39 10.88
C VAL A 54 5.87 22.03 10.75
N LEU A 55 6.29 22.26 9.52
CA LEU A 55 7.45 23.08 9.16
C LEU A 55 6.94 24.34 8.46
N GLU A 56 6.86 25.47 9.16
CA GLU A 56 6.43 26.75 8.60
C GLU A 56 7.62 27.71 8.47
N GLY A 57 7.82 28.24 7.26
CA GLY A 57 8.89 29.17 6.93
C GLY A 57 10.27 28.52 6.83
N ASN A 58 11.28 29.31 6.47
CA ASN A 58 12.69 28.86 6.43
C ASN A 58 13.31 28.65 7.82
N ASP A 59 12.49 28.57 8.86
CA ASP A 59 12.94 28.38 10.23
C ASP A 59 13.74 27.08 10.35
N ALA A 60 14.69 27.08 11.28
CA ALA A 60 15.49 25.91 11.55
C ALA A 60 14.52 24.77 11.89
N VAL A 61 14.66 23.66 11.18
CA VAL A 61 13.95 22.42 11.45
C VAL A 61 14.48 21.93 12.80
N ASP A 62 13.95 22.48 13.89
CA ASP A 62 14.05 21.94 15.24
C ASP A 62 13.00 20.83 15.36
N LEU A 63 13.05 19.90 14.40
CA LEU A 63 12.38 18.63 14.58
C LEU A 63 12.98 17.97 15.81
N TYR A 64 12.11 17.32 16.56
CA TYR A 64 12.40 16.56 17.77
C TYR A 64 13.21 15.27 17.48
N PHE A 65 14.17 15.35 16.55
CA PHE A 65 15.22 14.40 16.24
C PHE A 65 16.47 15.25 15.99
N GLN A 66 17.42 15.17 16.92
CA GLN A 66 18.65 15.98 16.96
C GLN A 66 19.14 16.29 15.55
N SER A 67 19.17 17.58 15.21
CA SER A 67 19.86 18.04 14.01
C SER A 67 21.24 17.39 13.98
N ASN A 68 21.49 16.53 12.98
CA ASN A 68 22.79 15.88 12.76
C ASN A 68 23.84 16.92 12.29
N GLY A 69 23.73 18.18 12.70
CA GLY A 69 24.47 19.33 12.16
C GLY A 69 23.93 19.89 10.85
N THR A 70 22.78 19.40 10.36
CA THR A 70 22.18 19.81 9.09
C THR A 70 21.37 21.10 9.21
N ASN A 71 21.35 21.91 8.15
CA ASN A 71 20.61 23.20 8.12
C ASN A 71 19.76 23.41 6.85
N GLY A 72 19.70 22.42 5.96
CA GLY A 72 18.91 22.45 4.74
C GLY A 72 19.30 23.55 3.74
N LEU A 73 20.48 24.16 3.86
CA LEU A 73 20.92 25.23 2.95
C LEU A 73 21.50 24.71 1.62
N SER A 74 21.81 23.42 1.54
CA SER A 74 22.38 22.80 0.35
C SER A 74 21.99 21.32 0.27
N PRO A 75 22.07 20.67 -0.92
CA PRO A 75 21.77 19.25 -1.05
C PRO A 75 22.61 18.37 -0.11
N GLY A 76 23.91 18.71 0.05
CA GLY A 76 24.82 17.98 0.94
C GLY A 76 24.60 18.26 2.43
N ASN A 77 23.65 19.14 2.78
CA ASN A 77 23.30 19.46 4.15
C ASN A 77 21.78 19.49 4.39
N ALA A 78 21.05 18.69 3.62
CA ALA A 78 19.59 18.55 3.68
C ALA A 78 19.13 18.09 5.07
N TYR A 79 17.91 18.46 5.45
CA TYR A 79 17.24 17.83 6.58
C TYR A 79 16.82 16.42 6.16
N SER A 80 17.35 15.39 6.80
CA SER A 80 17.09 13.99 6.42
C SER A 80 16.19 13.29 7.43
N MET A 81 15.18 12.58 6.92
CA MET A 81 14.39 11.61 7.66
C MET A 81 14.55 10.25 7.00
N GLU A 82 15.00 9.26 7.77
CA GLU A 82 15.37 7.97 7.22
C GLU A 82 14.85 6.82 8.08
N ASN A 83 14.28 5.78 7.45
CA ASN A 83 13.84 4.56 8.12
C ASN A 83 12.79 4.80 9.22
N LEU A 84 11.85 5.72 8.96
CA LEU A 84 10.81 6.09 9.92
C LEU A 84 9.45 5.52 9.50
N ASP A 85 8.71 5.04 10.50
CA ASP A 85 7.35 4.55 10.34
C ASP A 85 6.40 5.51 11.04
N PHE A 86 5.54 6.15 10.26
CA PHE A 86 4.52 7.06 10.73
C PHE A 86 3.16 6.39 10.63
N THR A 87 2.51 6.24 11.78
CA THR A 87 1.17 5.65 11.88
C THR A 87 0.28 6.54 12.72
N PHE A 88 -0.92 6.82 12.23
CA PHE A 88 -1.85 7.75 12.88
C PHE A 88 -3.30 7.28 12.78
N GLU A 89 -4.16 7.85 13.64
CA GLU A 89 -5.55 7.44 13.79
C GLU A 89 -6.56 8.54 13.40
N ASP A 90 -6.23 9.84 13.47
CA ASP A 90 -7.26 10.89 13.32
C ASP A 90 -6.71 12.32 13.03
N HIS A 91 -5.98 12.52 11.93
CA HIS A 91 -5.46 13.86 11.57
C HIS A 91 -5.74 14.27 10.13
N ALA A 92 -6.09 15.54 9.96
CA ALA A 92 -6.30 16.15 8.65
C ALA A 92 -5.02 16.23 7.82
N VAL A 93 -3.86 16.44 8.45
CA VAL A 93 -2.54 16.44 7.78
C VAL A 93 -1.53 15.76 8.71
N PHE A 94 -0.64 14.93 8.19
CA PHE A 94 0.42 14.31 8.99
C PHE A 94 1.72 15.14 8.97
N MET A 95 2.31 15.34 7.80
CA MET A 95 3.47 16.21 7.60
C MET A 95 3.03 17.42 6.78
N ASP A 96 3.25 18.62 7.28
CA ASP A 96 2.87 19.87 6.62
C ASP A 96 4.09 20.78 6.52
N ILE A 97 4.55 21.04 5.31
CA ILE A 97 5.72 21.87 5.02
C ILE A 97 5.24 23.07 4.21
N ARG A 98 5.47 24.27 4.73
CA ARG A 98 4.99 25.52 4.14
C ARG A 98 6.10 26.53 4.03
N ASP A 99 6.13 27.25 2.90
CA ASP A 99 7.02 28.40 2.67
C ASP A 99 8.51 28.09 2.87
N SER A 100 8.93 26.87 2.52
CA SER A 100 10.30 26.38 2.73
C SER A 100 11.06 26.24 1.41
N GLN A 101 12.28 26.79 1.38
CA GLN A 101 13.21 26.59 0.27
C GLN A 101 14.40 25.71 0.70
N ARG A 102 14.22 24.95 1.79
CA ARG A 102 15.25 24.11 2.38
C ARG A 102 15.28 22.76 1.68
N TYR A 103 16.48 22.22 1.56
CA TYR A 103 16.67 20.84 1.09
C TYR A 103 16.18 19.87 2.16
N ILE A 104 15.25 19.00 1.79
CA ILE A 104 14.64 17.98 2.65
C ILE A 104 14.76 16.64 1.95
N ASN A 105 15.24 15.62 2.65
CA ASN A 105 15.34 14.25 2.18
C ASN A 105 14.44 13.36 3.02
N LEU A 106 13.57 12.59 2.37
CA LEU A 106 12.76 11.54 2.98
C LEU A 106 13.15 10.22 2.33
N THR A 107 13.81 9.34 3.07
CA THR A 107 14.32 8.08 2.51
C THR A 107 13.80 6.90 3.31
N ASN A 108 13.19 5.92 2.65
CA ASN A 108 12.73 4.70 3.31
C ASN A 108 11.78 4.97 4.49
N CYS A 109 10.84 5.90 4.30
CA CYS A 109 9.82 6.24 5.28
C CYS A 109 8.47 5.63 4.90
N THR A 110 7.70 5.21 5.90
CA THR A 110 6.33 4.72 5.71
C THR A 110 5.35 5.71 6.34
N PHE A 111 4.31 6.10 5.60
CA PHE A 111 3.21 6.94 6.05
C PHE A 111 1.90 6.18 5.88
N MET A 112 1.28 5.78 7.00
CA MET A 112 0.09 4.92 6.99
C MET A 112 -0.96 5.42 7.99
N LEU A 113 -2.22 5.45 7.57
CA LEU A 113 -3.37 5.71 8.44
C LEU A 113 -4.00 4.37 8.86
N GLU A 114 -4.04 4.08 10.16
CA GLU A 114 -4.48 2.76 10.68
C GLU A 114 -6.00 2.58 10.63
N ASN A 115 -6.75 3.68 10.64
CA ASN A 115 -8.21 3.67 10.58
C ASN A 115 -8.68 4.87 9.73
N PRO A 116 -8.70 4.74 8.39
CA PRO A 116 -9.25 5.78 7.53
C PRO A 116 -10.72 6.02 7.86
N THR A 117 -11.00 7.02 8.70
CA THR A 117 -12.33 7.61 8.80
C THR A 117 -12.55 8.44 7.54
N VAL A 118 -13.76 8.41 7.00
CA VAL A 118 -14.11 9.17 5.78
C VAL A 118 -13.75 10.64 5.99
N GLY A 119 -12.78 11.17 5.25
CA GLY A 119 -12.29 12.53 5.50
C GLY A 119 -11.11 12.96 4.62
N THR A 120 -10.81 14.26 4.64
CA THR A 120 -9.76 14.93 3.83
C THR A 120 -8.36 14.77 4.44
N THR A 121 -8.00 13.56 4.87
CA THR A 121 -6.69 13.31 5.50
C THR A 121 -5.58 13.37 4.45
N ILE A 122 -4.51 14.12 4.74
CA ILE A 122 -3.35 14.28 3.86
C ILE A 122 -2.11 13.71 4.57
N ALA A 123 -1.37 12.78 3.97
CA ALA A 123 -0.17 12.26 4.63
C ALA A 123 0.98 13.28 4.58
N ILE A 124 1.23 13.87 3.43
CA ILE A 124 2.26 14.90 3.25
C ILE A 124 1.67 16.08 2.48
N SER A 125 1.68 17.27 3.07
CA SER A 125 1.26 18.54 2.49
C SER A 125 2.48 19.43 2.28
N LEU A 126 2.68 19.90 1.06
CA LEU A 126 3.73 20.84 0.67
C LEU A 126 3.09 22.07 0.06
N GLN A 127 3.27 23.23 0.68
CA GLN A 127 2.71 24.50 0.22
C GLN A 127 3.84 25.50 0.03
N ASN A 128 3.96 26.08 -1.17
CA ASN A 128 5.04 27.02 -1.49
C ASN A 128 6.43 26.51 -1.09
N THR A 129 6.68 25.22 -1.34
CA THR A 129 7.88 24.51 -0.88
C THR A 129 8.73 24.05 -2.07
N SER A 130 10.04 23.98 -1.88
CA SER A 130 10.95 23.46 -2.89
C SER A 130 12.06 22.57 -2.32
N HIS A 131 12.76 21.86 -3.21
CA HIS A 131 13.93 21.03 -2.89
C HIS A 131 13.65 19.86 -1.94
N LEU A 132 12.49 19.21 -2.10
CA LEU A 132 12.22 17.91 -1.48
C LEU A 132 12.73 16.79 -2.38
N TYR A 133 13.49 15.87 -1.81
CA TYR A 133 13.86 14.59 -2.40
C TYR A 133 13.25 13.46 -1.57
N MET A 134 12.40 12.63 -2.19
CA MET A 134 11.74 11.51 -1.56
C MET A 134 12.08 10.23 -2.31
N GLU A 135 12.63 9.23 -1.61
CA GLU A 135 13.10 7.98 -2.21
C GLU A 135 12.69 6.75 -1.39
N ARG A 136 12.26 5.67 -2.04
CA ARG A 136 11.92 4.38 -1.37
C ARG A 136 10.88 4.52 -0.25
N CYS A 137 9.98 5.49 -0.34
CA CYS A 137 8.96 5.71 0.68
C CYS A 137 7.64 5.02 0.31
N THR A 138 6.86 4.63 1.31
CA THR A 138 5.52 4.07 1.13
C THR A 138 4.48 5.00 1.74
N ILE A 139 3.49 5.42 0.97
CA ILE A 139 2.32 6.19 1.43
C ILE A 139 1.06 5.36 1.17
N SER A 140 0.36 4.98 2.23
CA SER A 140 -0.74 4.02 2.10
C SER A 140 -1.93 4.27 3.02
N CYS A 141 -3.09 3.75 2.58
CA CYS A 141 -4.33 3.70 3.35
C CYS A 141 -4.87 5.07 3.82
N ASN A 142 -4.58 6.15 3.08
CA ASN A 142 -5.09 7.47 3.44
C ASN A 142 -6.51 7.66 2.89
N ALA A 143 -7.45 8.05 3.75
CA ALA A 143 -8.85 8.30 3.37
C ALA A 143 -9.03 9.51 2.43
N GLY A 144 -7.96 10.29 2.24
CA GLY A 144 -7.90 11.44 1.35
C GLY A 144 -6.66 11.35 0.46
N THR A 145 -5.76 12.32 0.57
CA THR A 145 -4.60 12.44 -0.30
C THR A 145 -3.34 11.85 0.34
N GLY A 146 -2.59 11.03 -0.39
CA GLY A 146 -1.27 10.57 0.05
C GLY A 146 -0.30 11.74 0.16
N MET A 147 -0.06 12.43 -0.96
CA MET A 147 0.82 13.59 -1.02
C MET A 147 0.17 14.75 -1.78
N GLN A 148 0.12 15.93 -1.18
CA GLN A 148 -0.44 17.14 -1.78
C GLN A 148 0.63 18.21 -1.95
N LEU A 149 0.74 18.77 -3.15
CA LEU A 149 1.62 19.87 -3.52
C LEU A 149 0.79 21.05 -4.00
N SER A 150 1.07 22.24 -3.47
CA SER A 150 0.52 23.51 -3.96
C SER A 150 1.65 24.54 -4.07
N GLN A 151 1.70 25.28 -5.18
CA GLN A 151 2.72 26.32 -5.43
C GLN A 151 4.17 25.85 -5.23
N SER A 152 4.44 24.57 -5.43
CA SER A 152 5.70 23.94 -5.05
C SER A 152 6.56 23.59 -6.27
N SER A 153 7.88 23.51 -6.11
CA SER A 153 8.79 23.26 -7.24
C SER A 153 10.05 22.52 -6.89
N LEU A 154 10.74 21.94 -7.88
CA LEU A 154 12.00 21.20 -7.67
C LEU A 154 11.84 20.08 -6.62
N ILE A 155 10.76 19.30 -6.78
CA ILE A 155 10.47 18.14 -5.93
C ILE A 155 10.71 16.89 -6.75
N THR A 156 11.40 15.93 -6.17
CA THR A 156 11.65 14.62 -6.78
C THR A 156 11.08 13.54 -5.88
N VAL A 157 10.21 12.71 -6.44
CA VAL A 157 9.67 11.50 -5.80
C VAL A 157 10.09 10.31 -6.66
N LYS A 158 10.88 9.42 -6.07
CA LYS A 158 11.53 8.33 -6.79
C LYS A 158 11.38 7.00 -6.06
N ASP A 159 11.17 5.90 -6.80
CA ASP A 159 11.10 4.55 -6.24
C ASP A 159 10.10 4.45 -5.06
N CYS A 160 9.01 5.22 -5.11
CA CYS A 160 8.02 5.27 -4.03
C CYS A 160 6.79 4.43 -4.34
N ILE A 161 6.06 4.03 -3.29
CA ILE A 161 4.82 3.25 -3.41
C ILE A 161 3.67 4.06 -2.84
N PHE A 162 2.65 4.31 -3.66
CA PHE A 162 1.39 4.92 -3.29
C PHE A 162 0.26 3.91 -3.48
N VAL A 163 -0.32 3.42 -2.37
CA VAL A 163 -1.28 2.31 -2.41
C VAL A 163 -2.50 2.53 -1.51
N HIS A 164 -3.69 2.22 -2.02
CA HIS A 164 -4.95 2.31 -1.26
C HIS A 164 -5.23 3.71 -0.69
N ASN A 165 -4.97 4.76 -1.47
CA ASN A 165 -5.36 6.13 -1.15
C ASN A 165 -6.59 6.53 -1.98
N THR A 166 -7.40 7.47 -1.48
CA THR A 166 -8.42 8.08 -2.35
C THR A 166 -7.75 8.88 -3.46
N VAL A 167 -6.74 9.68 -3.15
CA VAL A 167 -5.85 10.28 -4.16
C VAL A 167 -4.42 10.01 -3.76
N ALA A 168 -3.62 9.35 -4.58
CA ALA A 168 -2.23 9.07 -4.24
C ALA A 168 -1.40 10.36 -4.20
N MET A 169 -1.49 11.20 -5.24
CA MET A 169 -0.82 12.49 -5.29
C MET A 169 -1.67 13.57 -5.97
N THR A 170 -1.70 14.77 -5.38
CA THR A 170 -2.36 15.95 -5.96
C THR A 170 -1.36 17.09 -6.13
N LEU A 171 -1.35 17.71 -7.31
CA LEU A 171 -0.55 18.90 -7.64
C LEU A 171 -1.49 20.03 -8.02
N SER A 172 -1.34 21.21 -7.42
CA SER A 172 -2.20 22.35 -7.71
C SER A 172 -1.44 23.67 -7.70
N ASP A 173 -2.12 24.72 -8.17
CA ASP A 173 -1.73 26.11 -7.99
C ASP A 173 -0.31 26.40 -8.51
N SER A 174 -0.02 26.05 -9.76
CA SER A 174 1.27 26.38 -10.41
C SER A 174 2.47 25.66 -9.79
N CYS A 175 2.33 24.38 -9.47
CA CYS A 175 3.51 23.55 -9.26
C CYS A 175 4.34 23.45 -10.56
N SER A 176 5.66 23.37 -10.44
CA SER A 176 6.55 23.25 -11.60
C SER A 176 7.82 22.48 -11.30
N PHE A 177 8.43 21.86 -12.32
CA PHE A 177 9.66 21.07 -12.16
C PHE A 177 9.51 19.97 -11.10
N ILE A 178 8.38 19.26 -11.14
CA ILE A 178 8.14 18.09 -10.30
C ILE A 178 8.54 16.84 -11.08
N THR A 179 9.36 16.00 -10.47
CA THR A 179 9.90 14.78 -11.07
C THR A 179 9.33 13.58 -10.32
N LEU A 180 8.55 12.75 -11.00
CA LEU A 180 8.02 11.48 -10.50
C LEU A 180 8.67 10.36 -11.32
N GLU A 181 9.50 9.55 -10.66
CA GLU A 181 10.27 8.51 -11.33
C GLU A 181 10.10 7.15 -10.66
N GLU A 182 10.01 6.11 -11.49
CA GLU A 182 10.23 4.72 -11.05
C GLU A 182 9.33 4.30 -9.89
N SER A 183 8.16 4.94 -9.75
CA SER A 183 7.25 4.78 -8.62
C SER A 183 6.02 3.94 -9.00
N LEU A 184 5.39 3.34 -7.99
CA LEU A 184 4.21 2.49 -8.13
C LEU A 184 2.98 3.17 -7.52
N PHE A 185 1.93 3.34 -8.32
CA PHE A 185 0.62 3.86 -7.95
C PHE A 185 -0.42 2.76 -8.13
N LEU A 186 -0.82 2.11 -7.03
CA LEU A 186 -1.60 0.89 -7.04
C LEU A 186 -2.92 1.01 -6.26
N GLU A 187 -4.04 0.64 -6.90
CA GLU A 187 -5.34 0.51 -6.23
C GLU A 187 -5.74 1.78 -5.45
N ASN A 188 -5.49 2.95 -6.03
CA ASN A 188 -6.00 4.23 -5.54
C ASN A 188 -7.28 4.60 -6.31
N ASP A 189 -8.15 5.44 -5.76
CA ASP A 189 -9.24 5.97 -6.60
C ASP A 189 -8.60 6.86 -7.70
N GLU A 190 -7.73 7.79 -7.31
CA GLU A 190 -6.93 8.59 -8.24
C GLU A 190 -5.42 8.38 -7.99
N GLY A 191 -4.64 8.20 -9.05
CA GLY A 191 -3.18 8.08 -9.00
C GLY A 191 -2.51 9.45 -8.82
N VAL A 192 -2.26 10.15 -9.92
CA VAL A 192 -1.73 11.52 -9.91
C VAL A 192 -2.74 12.46 -10.56
N THR A 193 -3.21 13.43 -9.78
CA THR A 193 -4.10 14.49 -10.24
C THR A 193 -3.38 15.82 -10.21
N SER A 194 -3.27 16.50 -11.35
CA SER A 194 -2.66 17.82 -11.47
C SER A 194 -3.66 18.85 -12.00
N THR A 195 -3.54 20.09 -11.52
CA THR A 195 -4.32 21.21 -12.07
C THR A 195 -3.51 22.49 -12.11
N GLY A 196 -3.38 23.07 -13.30
CA GLY A 196 -2.74 24.38 -13.47
C GLY A 196 -1.24 24.40 -13.18
N CYS A 197 -0.53 23.30 -13.45
CA CYS A 197 0.90 23.12 -13.24
C CYS A 197 1.66 23.08 -14.58
N SER A 198 2.99 23.10 -14.54
CA SER A 198 3.80 22.97 -15.76
C SER A 198 5.08 22.19 -15.53
N ASP A 199 5.76 21.79 -16.61
CA ASP A 199 7.10 21.20 -16.54
C ASP A 199 7.17 19.98 -15.60
N LEU A 200 6.12 19.16 -15.57
CA LEU A 200 6.10 17.90 -14.83
C LEU A 200 6.84 16.84 -15.64
N PHE A 201 7.63 16.01 -14.95
CA PHE A 201 8.27 14.84 -15.54
C PHE A 201 7.76 13.58 -14.86
N LEU A 202 7.04 12.74 -15.60
CA LEU A 202 6.58 11.42 -15.15
C LEU A 202 7.31 10.37 -15.98
N GLY A 203 8.31 9.72 -15.38
CA GLY A 203 9.23 8.80 -16.05
C GLY A 203 9.29 7.42 -15.42
N GLY A 204 9.00 6.34 -16.17
CA GLY A 204 9.26 4.99 -15.65
C GLY A 204 8.30 4.52 -14.55
N ASN A 205 7.14 5.18 -14.36
CA ASN A 205 6.20 4.84 -13.30
C ASN A 205 5.23 3.73 -13.71
N THR A 206 4.63 3.08 -12.73
CA THR A 206 3.56 2.10 -12.93
C THR A 206 2.27 2.58 -12.28
N PHE A 207 1.21 2.69 -13.05
CA PHE A 207 -0.15 3.00 -12.59
C PHE A 207 -1.06 1.81 -12.84
N ARG A 208 -1.59 1.23 -11.76
CA ARG A 208 -2.36 0.00 -11.82
C ARG A 208 -3.64 0.04 -11.00
N LYS A 209 -4.73 -0.47 -11.59
CA LYS A 209 -6.03 -0.63 -10.91
C LYS A 209 -6.50 0.64 -10.20
N ASN A 210 -6.14 1.80 -10.74
CA ASN A 210 -6.68 3.07 -10.32
C ASN A 210 -7.95 3.38 -11.12
N ASN A 211 -8.84 4.21 -10.59
CA ASN A 211 -9.95 4.73 -11.38
C ASN A 211 -9.39 5.70 -12.43
N ASP A 212 -8.75 6.78 -11.98
CA ASP A 212 -8.00 7.70 -12.82
C ASP A 212 -6.51 7.59 -12.51
N SER A 213 -5.71 7.06 -13.42
CA SER A 213 -4.27 6.88 -13.16
C SER A 213 -3.50 8.20 -13.15
N VAL A 214 -3.60 8.95 -14.24
CA VAL A 214 -3.02 10.29 -14.34
C VAL A 214 -4.06 11.22 -14.98
N TYR A 215 -4.39 12.29 -14.27
CA TYR A 215 -5.29 13.33 -14.72
C TYR A 215 -4.59 14.69 -14.70
N LEU A 216 -4.41 15.30 -15.88
CA LEU A 216 -3.75 16.59 -16.05
C LEU A 216 -4.75 17.64 -16.58
N ALA A 217 -5.12 18.62 -15.76
CA ALA A 217 -6.11 19.63 -16.03
C ALA A 217 -5.50 21.05 -16.14
N ASN A 218 -5.46 21.60 -17.35
CA ASN A 218 -4.78 22.88 -17.63
C ASN A 218 -3.29 22.83 -17.25
N ASP A 219 -2.64 21.69 -17.52
CA ASP A 219 -1.21 21.52 -17.31
C ASP A 219 -0.47 21.63 -18.64
N ASP A 220 0.68 22.30 -18.64
CA ASP A 220 1.42 22.61 -19.86
C ASP A 220 2.87 22.12 -19.82
N TYR A 221 3.39 21.73 -20.98
CA TYR A 221 4.80 21.35 -21.17
C TYR A 221 5.28 20.20 -20.26
N CYS A 222 4.38 19.28 -19.89
CA CYS A 222 4.74 18.08 -19.15
C CYS A 222 5.32 17.01 -20.09
N ASN A 223 6.19 16.15 -19.55
CA ASN A 223 6.80 15.03 -20.26
C ASN A 223 6.46 13.72 -19.55
N LEU A 224 5.72 12.85 -20.24
CA LEU A 224 5.27 11.57 -19.75
C LEU A 224 5.89 10.48 -20.63
N THR A 225 6.83 9.72 -20.07
CA THR A 225 7.55 8.70 -20.84
C THR A 225 7.90 7.47 -20.02
N ARG A 226 7.92 6.30 -20.67
CA ARG A 226 8.25 5.01 -20.03
C ARG A 226 7.31 4.64 -18.89
N ASN A 227 6.10 5.19 -18.85
CA ASN A 227 5.11 4.82 -17.85
C ASN A 227 4.30 3.61 -18.33
N THR A 228 3.87 2.78 -17.39
CA THR A 228 2.96 1.67 -17.64
C THR A 228 1.63 1.98 -16.99
N PHE A 229 0.57 2.06 -17.80
CA PHE A 229 -0.81 2.23 -17.37
C PHE A 229 -1.55 0.94 -17.64
N HIS A 230 -1.95 0.20 -16.60
CA HIS A 230 -2.66 -1.05 -16.83
C HIS A 230 -3.79 -1.36 -15.85
N ASP A 231 -4.84 -2.00 -16.38
CA ASP A 231 -6.03 -2.39 -15.65
C ASP A 231 -6.73 -1.22 -14.92
N ASN A 232 -6.62 0.00 -15.44
CA ASN A 232 -7.26 1.20 -14.87
C ASN A 232 -8.60 1.50 -15.56
N GLN A 233 -9.43 2.35 -14.96
CA GLN A 233 -10.57 2.90 -15.71
C GLN A 233 -10.07 3.89 -16.78
N TYR A 234 -9.22 4.84 -16.40
CA TYR A 234 -8.51 5.74 -17.31
C TYR A 234 -6.98 5.59 -17.14
N GLY A 235 -6.28 5.40 -18.27
CA GLY A 235 -4.82 5.37 -18.31
C GLY A 235 -4.21 6.77 -18.18
N LEU A 236 -4.41 7.62 -19.17
CA LEU A 236 -3.97 9.02 -19.13
C LEU A 236 -5.08 9.94 -19.63
N ASN A 237 -5.38 10.98 -18.87
CA ASN A 237 -6.39 11.98 -19.23
C ASN A 237 -5.80 13.39 -19.20
N LEU A 238 -5.56 13.94 -20.40
CA LEU A 238 -5.16 15.32 -20.63
C LEU A 238 -6.44 16.17 -20.80
N GLY A 239 -6.97 16.65 -19.68
CA GLY A 239 -8.23 17.37 -19.61
C GLY A 239 -8.12 18.87 -19.91
N TYR A 240 -9.28 19.46 -20.23
CA TYR A 240 -9.46 20.91 -20.41
C TYR A 240 -8.50 21.55 -21.43
N THR A 241 -7.73 22.57 -21.04
CA THR A 241 -6.85 23.33 -21.94
C THR A 241 -5.38 22.92 -21.83
N SER A 242 -5.08 21.75 -21.25
CA SER A 242 -3.70 21.22 -21.18
C SER A 242 -3.06 21.22 -22.58
N SER A 243 -1.84 21.74 -22.70
CA SER A 243 -1.20 21.95 -24.01
C SER A 243 0.31 21.73 -24.01
N GLY A 244 0.85 21.35 -25.17
CA GLY A 244 2.29 21.16 -25.34
C GLY A 244 2.88 20.04 -24.49
N ASN A 245 2.05 19.14 -23.96
CA ASN A 245 2.51 17.96 -23.24
C ASN A 245 3.05 16.91 -24.22
N LEU A 246 4.11 16.21 -23.85
CA LEU A 246 4.77 15.20 -24.67
C LEU A 246 4.60 13.82 -24.01
N VAL A 247 3.88 12.92 -24.69
CA VAL A 247 3.52 11.57 -24.24
C VAL A 247 4.08 10.55 -25.21
N TRP A 248 5.13 9.82 -24.84
CA TRP A 248 5.79 8.88 -25.75
C TRP A 248 6.50 7.76 -24.99
N ASP A 249 6.66 6.60 -25.62
CA ASP A 249 7.24 5.39 -25.03
C ASP A 249 6.50 4.98 -23.75
N ASN A 250 5.17 5.14 -23.70
CA ASN A 250 4.34 4.62 -22.62
C ASN A 250 3.61 3.35 -23.06
N TYR A 251 3.16 2.56 -22.07
CA TYR A 251 2.46 1.31 -22.28
C TYR A 251 1.04 1.40 -21.73
N PHE A 252 0.04 1.36 -22.61
CA PHE A 252 -1.37 1.35 -22.25
C PHE A 252 -1.95 -0.05 -22.43
N ILE A 253 -2.26 -0.71 -21.32
CA ILE A 253 -2.59 -2.15 -21.30
C ILE A 253 -3.91 -2.40 -20.57
N ASN A 254 -4.93 -2.85 -21.29
CA ASN A 254 -6.22 -3.25 -20.72
C ASN A 254 -6.86 -2.19 -19.80
N ASN A 255 -6.66 -0.90 -20.08
CA ASN A 255 -7.45 0.14 -19.41
C ASN A 255 -8.85 0.18 -20.04
N SER A 256 -9.86 0.64 -19.30
CA SER A 256 -11.19 0.84 -19.90
C SER A 256 -11.14 1.95 -20.96
N ILE A 257 -10.32 2.97 -20.73
CA ILE A 257 -9.98 4.04 -21.65
C ILE A 257 -8.48 4.31 -21.52
N ASN A 258 -7.71 4.09 -22.59
CA ASN A 258 -6.25 4.22 -22.53
C ASN A 258 -5.77 5.67 -22.47
N GLY A 259 -6.21 6.49 -23.42
CA GLY A 259 -5.86 7.91 -23.52
C GLY A 259 -7.09 8.78 -23.73
N VAL A 260 -7.09 9.96 -23.11
CA VAL A 260 -8.04 11.04 -23.37
C VAL A 260 -7.26 12.33 -23.58
N ASP A 261 -7.59 13.04 -24.64
CA ASP A 261 -7.00 14.35 -24.90
C ASP A 261 -8.06 15.37 -25.30
N ALA A 262 -8.21 16.41 -24.49
CA ALA A 262 -9.16 17.47 -24.75
C ALA A 262 -8.64 18.49 -25.78
N ASN A 263 -7.35 18.52 -26.11
CA ASN A 263 -6.72 19.60 -26.86
C ASN A 263 -5.70 19.09 -27.91
N PRO A 264 -5.84 19.46 -29.19
CA PRO A 264 -4.96 18.95 -30.27
C PRO A 264 -3.51 19.49 -30.25
N THR A 265 -3.08 20.16 -29.18
CA THR A 265 -1.74 20.74 -29.05
C THR A 265 -0.79 19.91 -28.18
N ASN A 266 -1.26 18.78 -27.65
CA ASN A 266 -0.39 17.79 -27.04
C ASN A 266 0.18 16.85 -28.11
N TYR A 267 1.29 16.20 -27.79
CA TYR A 267 2.03 15.31 -28.68
C TYR A 267 2.04 13.91 -28.09
N TRP A 268 1.55 12.93 -28.84
CA TRP A 268 1.52 11.53 -28.43
C TRP A 268 2.61 10.68 -29.08
N ASP A 269 3.63 11.35 -29.62
CA ASP A 269 4.90 10.77 -30.03
C ASP A 269 5.98 11.85 -29.97
N ASN A 270 7.25 11.43 -30.09
CA ASN A 270 8.39 12.35 -30.15
C ASN A 270 8.85 12.68 -31.59
N GLY A 271 8.00 12.44 -32.58
CA GLY A 271 8.28 12.52 -34.02
C GLY A 271 9.01 11.31 -34.59
N THR A 272 9.28 10.28 -33.78
CA THR A 272 9.89 9.02 -34.25
C THR A 272 9.31 7.80 -33.52
N TRP A 273 8.95 7.95 -32.24
CA TRP A 273 8.45 6.88 -31.36
C TRP A 273 7.21 7.38 -30.64
N GLY A 274 6.14 6.60 -30.72
CA GLY A 274 4.88 6.81 -30.01
C GLY A 274 4.75 5.90 -28.80
N ASN A 275 3.54 5.44 -28.54
CA ASN A 275 3.16 4.62 -27.39
C ASN A 275 2.69 3.23 -27.82
N TYR A 276 2.68 2.30 -26.86
CA TYR A 276 2.12 0.97 -27.04
C TYR A 276 0.66 0.95 -26.57
N TRP A 277 -0.21 0.32 -27.37
CA TRP A 277 -1.65 0.25 -27.13
C TRP A 277 -2.11 -1.22 -27.25
N SER A 278 -2.59 -1.81 -26.16
CA SER A 278 -2.96 -3.23 -26.11
C SER A 278 -4.07 -3.66 -27.08
N GLU A 279 -4.92 -2.73 -27.48
CA GLU A 279 -6.06 -2.91 -28.38
C GLU A 279 -5.73 -2.62 -29.84
N TYR A 280 -4.52 -2.14 -30.13
CA TYR A 280 -4.16 -1.61 -31.46
C TYR A 280 -4.49 -2.59 -32.59
N GLU A 281 -4.02 -3.84 -32.49
CA GLU A 281 -4.24 -4.85 -33.53
C GLU A 281 -5.74 -5.16 -33.75
N GLN A 282 -6.54 -5.07 -32.69
CA GLN A 282 -7.98 -5.30 -32.76
C GLN A 282 -8.67 -4.15 -33.51
N GLU A 283 -8.22 -2.92 -33.31
CA GLU A 283 -8.79 -1.72 -33.94
C GLU A 283 -8.27 -1.49 -35.36
N HIS A 284 -7.04 -1.91 -35.64
CA HIS A 284 -6.35 -1.74 -36.93
C HIS A 284 -5.90 -3.08 -37.54
N PRO A 285 -6.85 -3.99 -37.89
CA PRO A 285 -6.51 -5.32 -38.40
C PRO A 285 -5.81 -5.30 -39.78
N SER A 286 -5.75 -4.15 -40.46
CA SER A 286 -5.02 -3.93 -41.71
C SER A 286 -3.63 -3.35 -41.54
N ALA A 287 -3.28 -2.86 -40.34
CA ALA A 287 -1.97 -2.29 -40.09
C ALA A 287 -0.89 -3.35 -40.30
N ILE A 288 0.21 -2.93 -40.91
CA ILE A 288 1.39 -3.76 -41.10
C ILE A 288 2.53 -3.20 -40.26
N LEU A 289 3.44 -4.08 -39.86
CA LEU A 289 4.65 -3.68 -39.16
C LEU A 289 5.67 -3.06 -40.11
N ILE A 290 6.21 -1.92 -39.70
CA ILE A 290 7.32 -1.23 -40.35
C ILE A 290 8.56 -1.44 -39.48
N ASP A 291 9.59 -2.05 -40.07
CA ASP A 291 10.87 -2.37 -39.42
C ASP A 291 10.72 -3.14 -38.09
N ASP A 292 9.69 -3.99 -37.97
CA ASP A 292 9.32 -4.75 -36.76
C ASP A 292 9.06 -3.90 -35.49
N ARG A 293 8.98 -2.57 -35.62
CA ARG A 293 8.95 -1.63 -34.50
C ARG A 293 7.66 -0.83 -34.39
N PHE A 294 7.15 -0.34 -35.51
CA PHE A 294 6.00 0.57 -35.55
C PHE A 294 4.90 -0.02 -36.41
N TRP A 295 3.67 0.32 -36.10
CA TRP A 295 2.56 0.05 -36.99
C TRP A 295 2.46 1.11 -38.09
N SER A 296 1.95 0.70 -39.26
CA SER A 296 1.85 1.57 -40.43
C SER A 296 0.71 2.58 -40.39
N GLU A 297 -0.26 2.40 -39.48
CA GLU A 297 -1.40 3.30 -39.32
C GLU A 297 -1.26 4.06 -38.00
N SER A 298 -1.69 5.33 -37.96
CA SER A 298 -1.74 6.07 -36.71
C SER A 298 -2.87 5.57 -35.81
N HIS A 299 -2.71 5.75 -34.51
CA HIS A 299 -3.72 5.37 -33.52
C HIS A 299 -4.52 6.61 -33.10
N GLN A 300 -5.81 6.62 -33.42
CA GLN A 300 -6.74 7.67 -32.99
C GLN A 300 -7.49 7.21 -31.76
N PHE A 301 -7.54 8.03 -30.72
CA PHE A 301 -8.24 7.73 -29.48
C PHE A 301 -9.13 8.90 -29.05
N TRP A 302 -9.75 8.79 -27.87
CA TRP A 302 -10.84 9.67 -27.50
C TRP A 302 -10.41 11.13 -27.28
N SER A 303 -11.15 12.05 -27.91
CA SER A 303 -11.00 13.50 -27.76
C SER A 303 -12.33 14.19 -27.50
N TYR A 304 -12.34 15.15 -26.57
CA TYR A 304 -13.53 15.95 -26.23
C TYR A 304 -13.83 17.06 -27.24
N SER A 305 -12.81 17.63 -27.87
CA SER A 305 -12.95 18.80 -28.74
C SER A 305 -13.20 18.45 -30.20
N GLY A 306 -13.27 17.15 -30.53
CA GLY A 306 -13.37 16.68 -31.91
C GLY A 306 -12.11 16.98 -32.73
N GLY A 307 -11.01 17.38 -32.09
CA GLY A 307 -9.67 17.36 -32.66
C GLY A 307 -9.09 15.94 -32.62
N ASP A 308 -8.20 15.65 -33.55
CA ASP A 308 -7.60 14.32 -33.66
C ASP A 308 -6.55 14.14 -32.55
N ALA A 309 -6.91 13.42 -31.49
CA ALA A 309 -5.94 12.91 -30.53
C ALA A 309 -5.30 11.68 -31.16
N VAL A 310 -4.07 11.84 -31.65
CA VAL A 310 -3.39 10.87 -32.51
C VAL A 310 -1.99 10.61 -32.02
N ASP A 311 -1.66 9.33 -31.91
CA ASP A 311 -0.30 8.83 -31.89
C ASP A 311 0.07 8.44 -33.34
N GLU A 312 0.99 9.17 -33.96
CA GLU A 312 1.37 8.92 -35.37
C GLU A 312 2.38 7.76 -35.49
N HIS A 313 2.96 7.30 -34.38
CA HIS A 313 4.02 6.30 -34.36
C HIS A 313 3.78 5.19 -33.32
N PRO A 314 2.59 4.54 -33.31
CA PRO A 314 2.27 3.50 -32.34
C PRO A 314 3.25 2.33 -32.47
N VAL A 315 3.77 1.88 -31.34
CA VAL A 315 4.80 0.82 -31.31
C VAL A 315 4.17 -0.57 -31.22
N ASN A 316 4.83 -1.55 -31.84
CA ASN A 316 4.36 -2.92 -31.98
C ASN A 316 4.39 -3.73 -30.68
N SER A 317 5.44 -3.55 -29.90
CA SER A 317 5.73 -4.43 -28.77
C SER A 317 5.89 -3.63 -27.50
N CYS A 318 5.39 -4.20 -26.41
CA CYS A 318 5.83 -3.84 -25.08
C CYS A 318 7.29 -4.30 -24.93
N SER A 319 8.26 -3.49 -25.36
CA SER A 319 9.68 -3.88 -25.47
C SER A 319 10.37 -4.24 -24.15
N LEU A 320 9.63 -4.21 -23.04
CA LEU A 320 10.10 -4.64 -21.74
C LEU A 320 9.09 -5.61 -21.13
N PRO A 321 9.51 -6.82 -20.71
CA PRO A 321 8.65 -7.69 -19.94
C PRO A 321 8.32 -7.00 -18.62
N PHE A 322 7.05 -6.63 -18.46
CA PHE A 322 6.56 -6.04 -17.24
C PHE A 322 6.30 -7.14 -16.21
N ILE A 323 6.99 -7.11 -15.09
CA ILE A 323 6.71 -8.01 -13.97
C ILE A 323 5.92 -7.27 -12.91
N HIS A 324 4.76 -7.81 -12.56
CA HIS A 324 4.09 -7.47 -11.33
C HIS A 324 4.44 -8.49 -10.26
N VAL A 325 4.55 -8.09 -9.00
CA VAL A 325 4.67 -9.03 -7.88
C VAL A 325 3.54 -8.82 -6.88
N ASP A 326 2.73 -9.85 -6.68
CA ASP A 326 1.81 -9.89 -5.53
C ASP A 326 2.52 -10.50 -4.33
N VAL A 327 2.24 -9.96 -3.14
CA VAL A 327 2.74 -10.49 -1.87
C VAL A 327 1.57 -10.94 -0.99
N SER A 328 1.62 -12.18 -0.51
CA SER A 328 0.59 -12.77 0.35
C SER A 328 1.22 -13.50 1.55
N PRO A 329 0.76 -13.26 2.79
CA PRO A 329 -0.27 -12.29 3.17
C PRO A 329 0.26 -10.85 3.05
N GLY A 330 -0.63 -9.88 2.75
CA GLY A 330 -0.25 -8.47 2.59
C GLY A 330 0.32 -7.81 3.85
N GLN A 331 0.18 -8.45 5.01
CA GLN A 331 0.86 -8.09 6.26
C GLN A 331 1.66 -9.29 6.78
N PRO A 332 2.85 -9.53 6.23
CA PRO A 332 3.66 -10.67 6.62
C PRO A 332 4.13 -10.54 8.07
N ARG A 333 4.25 -11.69 8.75
CA ARG A 333 4.73 -11.77 10.13
C ARG A 333 5.91 -12.71 10.22
N VAL A 334 6.78 -12.48 11.20
CA VAL A 334 7.92 -13.36 11.50
C VAL A 334 7.43 -14.79 11.69
N GLY A 335 8.03 -15.72 10.97
CA GLY A 335 7.68 -17.13 11.03
C GLY A 335 6.45 -17.53 10.21
N ASN A 336 5.79 -16.58 9.53
CA ASN A 336 4.75 -16.91 8.56
C ASN A 336 5.38 -17.03 7.18
N GLN A 337 4.88 -17.99 6.40
CA GLN A 337 5.20 -18.09 4.99
C GLN A 337 4.64 -16.87 4.25
N VAL A 338 5.50 -16.21 3.49
CA VAL A 338 5.18 -15.14 2.56
C VAL A 338 5.34 -15.69 1.16
N THR A 339 4.36 -15.48 0.30
CA THR A 339 4.37 -15.89 -1.09
C THR A 339 4.42 -14.64 -1.97
N PHE A 340 5.47 -14.55 -2.76
CA PHE A 340 5.62 -13.63 -3.87
C PHE A 340 5.12 -14.33 -5.12
N SER A 341 4.29 -13.65 -5.91
CA SER A 341 3.80 -14.17 -7.19
C SER A 341 4.10 -13.15 -8.26
N ALA A 342 5.02 -13.48 -9.15
CA ALA A 342 5.35 -12.68 -10.31
C ALA A 342 4.36 -12.97 -11.44
N PHE A 343 3.78 -11.92 -12.01
CA PHE A 343 2.93 -11.98 -13.19
C PHE A 343 3.58 -11.17 -14.28
N ILE A 344 3.81 -11.79 -15.42
CA ILE A 344 4.34 -11.07 -16.57
C ILE A 344 3.15 -10.58 -17.38
N ILE A 345 3.05 -9.26 -17.52
CA ILE A 345 2.04 -8.64 -18.36
C ILE A 345 2.69 -8.45 -19.73
N HIS A 346 2.40 -9.43 -20.59
CA HIS A 346 2.58 -9.40 -22.02
C HIS A 346 4.03 -9.49 -22.56
N GLU A 347 4.38 -10.69 -23.05
CA GLU A 347 5.15 -10.89 -24.29
C GLU A 347 4.94 -12.33 -24.81
N PRO A 348 4.98 -12.56 -26.14
CA PRO A 348 5.03 -13.89 -26.72
C PRO A 348 6.45 -14.48 -26.62
N GLY A 349 6.76 -15.16 -25.51
CA GLY A 349 8.06 -15.81 -25.35
C GLY A 349 8.20 -16.65 -24.08
N ASN A 350 9.24 -17.47 -24.03
CA ASN A 350 9.66 -18.11 -22.77
C ASN A 350 10.43 -17.06 -21.96
N LEU A 351 9.80 -16.49 -20.96
CA LEU A 351 10.45 -15.58 -20.01
C LEU A 351 10.97 -16.37 -18.81
N GLU A 352 12.16 -16.01 -18.35
CA GLU A 352 12.76 -16.51 -17.12
C GLU A 352 12.61 -15.47 -16.01
N ILE A 353 11.92 -15.85 -14.93
CA ILE A 353 11.78 -14.99 -13.75
C ILE A 353 12.85 -15.36 -12.73
N HIS A 354 13.61 -14.36 -12.29
CA HIS A 354 14.59 -14.51 -11.23
C HIS A 354 14.23 -13.62 -10.05
N TRP A 355 14.44 -14.17 -8.87
CA TRP A 355 14.21 -13.50 -7.60
C TRP A 355 15.54 -13.22 -6.90
N SER A 356 15.56 -12.19 -6.06
CA SER A 356 16.67 -11.91 -5.15
C SER A 356 16.08 -11.50 -3.81
N LEU A 357 16.43 -12.23 -2.76
CA LEU A 357 16.02 -11.97 -1.38
C LEU A 357 17.22 -11.50 -0.58
N GLU A 358 17.13 -10.34 0.07
CA GLU A 358 18.15 -9.84 1.03
C GLU A 358 19.59 -9.85 0.46
N SER A 359 19.77 -9.54 -0.83
CA SER A 359 21.06 -9.61 -1.55
C SER A 359 21.74 -10.99 -1.59
N LEU A 360 21.04 -12.05 -1.16
CA LEU A 360 21.40 -13.42 -1.49
C LEU A 360 20.88 -13.73 -2.89
N VAL A 361 21.80 -14.10 -3.79
CA VAL A 361 21.46 -14.63 -5.10
C VAL A 361 20.97 -16.07 -4.90
N GLU A 362 19.70 -16.23 -4.55
CA GLU A 362 19.03 -17.50 -4.69
C GLU A 362 18.30 -17.50 -6.04
N ASP A 363 18.85 -18.22 -7.01
CA ASP A 363 18.18 -18.51 -8.27
C ASP A 363 17.59 -19.93 -8.21
N PRO A 364 16.31 -20.10 -7.81
CA PRO A 364 15.67 -21.40 -7.83
C PRO A 364 15.20 -21.82 -9.24
N GLY A 365 15.60 -21.11 -10.30
CA GLY A 365 15.12 -21.31 -11.66
C GLY A 365 13.80 -20.58 -11.91
N ASN A 366 13.32 -20.66 -13.16
CA ASN A 366 12.15 -19.96 -13.69
C ASN A 366 10.85 -20.29 -12.92
N VAL A 367 10.63 -19.62 -11.79
CA VAL A 367 9.44 -19.78 -10.95
C VAL A 367 8.67 -18.46 -10.88
N THR A 368 7.42 -18.52 -11.32
CA THR A 368 6.46 -17.40 -11.20
C THR A 368 6.01 -17.17 -9.76
N SER A 369 6.38 -18.04 -8.82
CA SER A 369 6.08 -17.84 -7.41
C SER A 369 7.25 -18.28 -6.53
N LEU A 370 7.55 -17.45 -5.53
CA LEU A 370 8.57 -17.68 -4.51
C LEU A 370 7.89 -17.64 -3.14
N SER A 371 8.06 -18.69 -2.34
CA SER A 371 7.64 -18.66 -0.94
C SER A 371 8.84 -18.57 -0.02
N HIS A 372 8.82 -17.65 0.93
CA HIS A 372 9.89 -17.41 1.89
C HIS A 372 9.34 -17.15 3.30
N GLU A 373 10.06 -17.59 4.33
CA GLU A 373 9.73 -17.32 5.74
C GLU A 373 10.81 -16.43 6.33
N PHE A 374 10.44 -15.20 6.72
CA PHE A 374 11.41 -14.25 7.24
C PHE A 374 11.73 -14.54 8.72
N PRO A 375 13.01 -14.69 9.08
CA PRO A 375 13.42 -15.10 10.43
C PRO A 375 13.33 -13.96 11.46
N SER A 376 13.23 -12.72 11.00
CA SER A 376 13.20 -11.52 11.84
C SER A 376 12.15 -10.53 11.36
N ALA A 377 11.70 -9.67 12.26
CA ALA A 377 10.89 -8.52 11.90
C ALA A 377 11.81 -7.41 11.40
N GLY A 378 11.35 -6.64 10.43
CA GLY A 378 12.16 -5.60 9.81
C GLY A 378 11.71 -5.30 8.39
N LEU A 379 12.47 -4.44 7.72
CA LEU A 379 12.36 -4.25 6.28
C LEU A 379 13.24 -5.28 5.59
N HIS A 380 12.68 -5.95 4.59
CA HIS A 380 13.38 -6.94 3.80
C HIS A 380 13.29 -6.55 2.32
N ASP A 381 14.44 -6.54 1.64
CA ASP A 381 14.49 -6.24 0.22
C ASP A 381 14.20 -7.50 -0.59
N VAL A 382 13.15 -7.41 -1.42
CA VAL A 382 12.80 -8.43 -2.40
C VAL A 382 12.79 -7.78 -3.76
N SER A 383 13.62 -8.31 -4.65
CA SER A 383 13.73 -7.84 -6.02
C SER A 383 13.38 -8.97 -6.97
N VAL A 384 12.77 -8.61 -8.10
CA VAL A 384 12.44 -9.54 -9.19
C VAL A 384 12.93 -8.98 -10.52
N LYS A 385 13.32 -9.86 -11.44
CA LYS A 385 13.60 -9.53 -12.83
C LYS A 385 13.06 -10.61 -13.76
N ALA A 386 12.77 -10.24 -14.99
CA ALA A 386 12.34 -11.12 -16.06
C ALA A 386 13.39 -11.02 -17.14
N VAL A 387 13.74 -12.14 -17.73
CA VAL A 387 14.69 -12.20 -18.84
C VAL A 387 13.98 -12.87 -19.99
N ASP A 388 13.95 -12.22 -21.14
CA ASP A 388 13.36 -12.80 -22.34
C ASP A 388 14.30 -13.87 -22.94
N GLY A 389 13.82 -14.53 -24.00
CA GLY A 389 14.63 -15.52 -24.72
C GLY A 389 15.82 -14.94 -25.50
N THR A 390 15.94 -13.61 -25.60
CA THR A 390 17.04 -12.92 -26.28
C THR A 390 18.15 -12.51 -25.32
N GLY A 391 17.89 -12.60 -24.01
CA GLY A 391 18.79 -12.16 -22.95
C GLY A 391 18.59 -10.69 -22.57
N ASP A 392 17.58 -10.03 -23.15
CA ASP A 392 17.13 -8.73 -22.72
C ASP A 392 16.45 -8.87 -21.35
N VAL A 393 16.97 -8.06 -20.43
CA VAL A 393 16.61 -8.11 -19.02
C VAL A 393 15.56 -7.04 -18.80
N GLY A 394 14.35 -7.44 -18.42
CA GLY A 394 13.47 -6.57 -17.65
C GLY A 394 14.29 -6.00 -16.48
N ARG A 395 14.17 -4.70 -16.25
CA ARG A 395 14.85 -4.02 -15.15
C ARG A 395 14.54 -4.74 -13.85
N TRP A 396 15.53 -4.88 -12.96
CA TRP A 396 15.23 -5.29 -11.58
C TRP A 396 14.21 -4.30 -11.02
N ILE A 397 13.03 -4.80 -10.69
CA ILE A 397 12.06 -4.03 -9.93
C ILE A 397 12.62 -4.02 -8.50
N PRO A 398 13.22 -2.91 -8.05
CA PRO A 398 13.88 -2.88 -6.77
C PRO A 398 12.81 -2.96 -5.68
N GLY A 399 13.08 -3.80 -4.67
CA GLY A 399 12.56 -3.64 -3.33
C GLY A 399 11.05 -3.38 -3.26
N ILE A 400 10.26 -4.44 -3.40
CA ILE A 400 9.03 -4.48 -2.60
C ILE A 400 9.51 -4.44 -1.17
N GLY A 401 9.61 -3.24 -0.59
CA GLY A 401 10.08 -3.03 0.77
C GLY A 401 9.12 -3.75 1.69
N LEU A 402 9.46 -5.01 2.02
CA LEU A 402 8.51 -5.87 2.70
C LEU A 402 8.74 -5.70 4.19
N LYS A 403 7.79 -5.03 4.83
CA LYS A 403 7.80 -4.87 6.28
C LYS A 403 7.21 -6.11 6.95
N VAL A 404 8.09 -6.95 7.50
CA VAL A 404 7.71 -8.13 8.26
C VAL A 404 7.46 -7.74 9.71
N LEU A 405 6.24 -7.97 10.18
CA LEU A 405 5.82 -7.63 11.55
C LEU A 405 6.22 -8.70 12.55
N LYS A 406 6.50 -8.32 13.80
CA LYS A 406 6.64 -9.32 14.87
C LYS A 406 5.35 -10.14 14.98
N SER A 407 5.51 -11.46 15.11
CA SER A 407 4.39 -12.31 15.49
C SER A 407 3.83 -11.87 16.85
N PRO A 408 2.50 -11.93 17.07
CA PRO A 408 1.94 -11.59 18.36
C PRO A 408 2.62 -12.46 19.41
N VAL A 409 3.13 -11.85 20.48
CA VAL A 409 3.47 -12.62 21.66
C VAL A 409 2.13 -13.11 22.19
N VAL A 410 1.73 -14.33 21.81
CA VAL A 410 0.65 -15.03 22.51
C VAL A 410 1.17 -15.11 23.94
N PRO A 411 0.57 -14.38 24.91
CA PRO A 411 1.01 -14.46 26.28
C PRO A 411 0.94 -15.93 26.61
N GLY A 412 2.10 -16.54 26.91
CA GLY A 412 2.14 -17.93 27.28
C GLY A 412 1.07 -18.09 28.34
N PHE A 413 0.01 -18.82 28.02
CA PHE A 413 -1.08 -19.08 28.95
C PHE A 413 -0.45 -20.01 29.99
N GLN A 414 0.29 -19.42 30.92
CA GLN A 414 0.70 -20.07 32.14
C GLN A 414 -0.61 -20.30 32.86
N ILE A 415 -1.23 -21.46 32.65
CA ILE A 415 -2.17 -21.99 33.61
C ILE A 415 -1.41 -21.92 34.93
N PRO A 416 -1.83 -21.05 35.89
CA PRO A 416 -1.16 -21.00 37.16
C PRO A 416 -1.13 -22.43 37.67
N PHE A 417 0.03 -22.93 38.10
CA PHE A 417 0.14 -24.29 38.66
C PHE A 417 -0.88 -24.55 39.80
N MET A 418 -1.46 -23.47 40.36
CA MET A 418 -2.61 -23.51 41.28
C MET A 418 -3.93 -24.04 40.67
N PHE A 419 -4.19 -23.94 39.37
CA PHE A 419 -5.39 -24.53 38.77
C PHE A 419 -5.25 -26.05 38.59
N LEU A 420 -4.04 -26.56 38.35
CA LEU A 420 -3.82 -28.01 38.37
C LEU A 420 -3.99 -28.59 39.78
N SER A 421 -3.62 -27.87 40.85
CA SER A 421 -3.82 -28.36 42.22
C SER A 421 -5.29 -28.31 42.64
N ILE A 422 -6.07 -27.29 42.25
CA ILE A 422 -7.51 -27.22 42.55
C ILE A 422 -8.31 -28.28 41.78
N VAL A 423 -8.00 -28.52 40.50
CA VAL A 423 -8.65 -29.59 39.74
C VAL A 423 -8.25 -30.97 40.30
N SER A 424 -7.00 -31.16 40.72
CA SER A 424 -6.55 -32.41 41.35
C SER A 424 -7.20 -32.63 42.72
N VAL A 425 -7.37 -31.59 43.54
CA VAL A 425 -8.04 -31.67 44.86
C VAL A 425 -9.54 -31.89 44.69
N ALA A 426 -10.19 -31.24 43.73
CA ALA A 426 -11.61 -31.47 43.42
C ALA A 426 -11.84 -32.91 42.91
N PHE A 427 -10.97 -33.43 42.05
CA PHE A 427 -11.05 -34.82 41.59
C PHE A 427 -10.78 -35.81 42.74
N LEU A 428 -9.83 -35.51 43.62
CA LEU A 428 -9.56 -36.32 44.81
C LEU A 428 -10.73 -36.29 45.81
N MET A 429 -11.40 -35.15 45.98
CA MET A 429 -12.59 -35.04 46.85
C MET A 429 -13.79 -35.78 46.26
N VAL A 430 -14.00 -35.76 44.94
CA VAL A 430 -15.06 -36.55 44.30
C VAL A 430 -14.81 -38.05 44.43
N VAL A 431 -13.56 -38.51 44.32
CA VAL A 431 -13.19 -39.93 44.53
C VAL A 431 -13.35 -40.35 45.99
N VAL A 432 -13.00 -39.48 46.96
CA VAL A 432 -13.20 -39.74 48.39
C VAL A 432 -14.69 -39.77 48.74
N TYR A 433 -15.51 -38.88 48.17
CA TYR A 433 -16.95 -38.84 48.40
C TYR A 433 -17.69 -40.04 47.79
N LEU A 434 -17.23 -40.56 46.65
CA LEU A 434 -17.78 -41.78 46.05
C LEU A 434 -17.36 -43.05 46.81
N ARG A 435 -16.16 -43.10 47.39
CA ARG A 435 -15.73 -44.21 48.26
C ARG A 435 -16.47 -44.23 49.60
N SER A 436 -16.77 -43.08 50.20
CA SER A 436 -17.58 -43.04 51.43
C SER A 436 -19.04 -43.43 51.17
N PHE A 437 -19.57 -43.20 49.95
CA PHE A 437 -20.88 -43.70 49.54
C PHE A 437 -20.91 -45.23 49.35
N GLN A 438 -19.83 -45.84 48.85
CA GLN A 438 -19.75 -47.30 48.70
C GLN A 438 -19.63 -48.04 50.04
N TYR A 439 -19.03 -47.46 51.07
CA TYR A 439 -18.94 -48.08 52.40
C TYR A 439 -20.16 -47.84 53.30
N GLY A 440 -21.10 -46.99 52.89
CA GLY A 440 -22.34 -46.70 53.63
C GLY A 440 -23.49 -47.68 53.37
N ASN A 441 -23.40 -48.53 52.34
CA ASN A 441 -24.50 -49.40 51.90
C ASN A 441 -24.39 -50.87 52.33
N ASP A 442 -23.40 -51.26 53.12
CA ASP A 442 -23.24 -52.64 53.63
C ASP A 442 -23.66 -52.81 55.11
N ARG A 443 -24.66 -52.05 55.56
CA ARG A 443 -25.38 -52.31 56.82
C ARG A 443 -26.86 -51.98 56.73
N SER A 444 -27.66 -52.85 56.11
CA SER A 444 -28.99 -53.24 56.63
C SER A 444 -29.58 -54.39 55.80
N ILE A 445 -30.28 -55.25 56.54
CA ILE A 445 -31.13 -56.39 56.15
C ILE A 445 -32.25 -55.96 55.22
#